data_AF-A0A2J8KFE3-F1
#
_entry.id   AF-A0A2J8KFE3-F1
#
_cell.length_a   1.000
_cell.length_b   1.000
_cell.length_c   1.000
_cell.angle_alpha   90.00
_cell.angle_beta   90.00
_cell.angle_gamma   90.00
#
_symmetry.space_group_name_H-M   'P 1'
#
loop_
_entity.id
_entity.type
_entity.pdbx_description
1 polymer ?
#
loop_
_entity_poly.entity_id
_entity_poly.type
_entity_poly.pdbx_seq_one_letter_code
_entity_poly.pdbx_strand_id
1 'polypeptide(L)'
;MVLNRSGMWQEEVTVPSVQTFLMPEAMTFEEAAALLVNYITAYMVLFDFGNLRPGHSVLVHMAAGGVGMAAVQLCRTVENVTVFGTASASKH
;
A
#
# COMPACT_ATOMS: atom_id res chain seq x y z
N MET A 1 13.68 5.62 2.95
CA MET A 1 12.51 5.83 2.07
C MET A 1 11.94 7.22 2.33
N VAL A 2 11.38 7.88 1.32
CA VAL A 2 10.88 9.26 1.44
C VAL A 2 9.55 9.43 0.73
N LEU A 3 8.69 10.30 1.24
CA LEU A 3 7.41 10.63 0.62
C LEU A 3 7.26 12.14 0.51
N ASN A 4 6.92 12.66 -0.67
CA ASN A 4 6.58 14.05 -0.84
C ASN A 4 5.36 14.20 -1.75
N ARG A 5 4.65 15.32 -1.65
CA ARG A 5 3.45 15.59 -2.47
C ARG A 5 3.79 15.71 -3.96
N SER A 6 4.98 16.20 -4.28
CA SER A 6 5.47 16.40 -5.64
C SER A 6 7.00 16.48 -5.65
N GLY A 7 7.60 16.53 -6.85
CA GLY A 7 9.04 16.73 -7.02
C GLY A 7 9.88 15.51 -6.61
N MET A 8 9.40 14.29 -6.85
CA MET A 8 10.18 13.07 -6.53
C MET A 8 10.94 12.52 -7.74
N TRP A 9 10.62 12.97 -8.96
CA TRP A 9 11.28 12.53 -10.20
C TRP A 9 12.49 13.40 -10.51
N GLN A 10 13.56 13.24 -9.71
CA GLN A 10 14.82 13.97 -9.81
C GLN A 10 15.93 13.20 -9.08
N GLU A 11 17.18 13.55 -9.34
CA GLU A 11 18.35 12.88 -8.73
C GLU A 11 18.51 13.22 -7.25
N GLU A 12 18.18 14.45 -6.86
CA GLU A 12 18.26 14.93 -5.48
C GLU A 12 16.97 15.67 -5.09
N VAL A 13 16.52 15.50 -3.85
CA VAL A 13 15.31 16.14 -3.33
C VAL A 13 15.46 16.46 -1.85
N THR A 14 15.09 17.67 -1.47
CA THR A 14 14.98 18.05 -0.05
C THR A 14 13.60 17.63 0.47
N VAL A 15 13.57 16.80 1.50
CA VAL A 15 12.33 16.29 2.12
C VAL A 15 12.36 16.60 3.62
N PRO A 16 11.25 17.08 4.22
CA PRO A 16 11.14 17.20 5.68
C PRO A 16 11.44 15.87 6.37
N SER A 17 12.21 15.90 7.46
CA SER A 17 12.60 14.69 8.20
C SER A 17 11.39 13.84 8.63
N VAL A 18 10.26 14.47 8.94
CA VAL A 18 8.99 13.80 9.29
C VAL A 18 8.34 13.01 8.15
N GLN A 19 8.81 13.19 6.90
CA GLN A 19 8.38 12.42 5.74
C GLN A 19 9.48 11.45 5.24
N THR A 20 10.44 11.15 6.12
CA THR A 20 11.49 10.16 5.88
C THR A 20 11.27 8.94 6.77
N PHE A 21 11.46 7.76 6.21
CA PHE A 21 11.21 6.47 6.86
C PHE A 21 12.43 5.58 6.68
N LEU A 22 12.77 4.80 7.71
CA LEU A 22 13.86 3.83 7.62
C LEU A 22 13.51 2.75 6.60
N MET A 23 14.45 2.47 5.69
CA MET A 23 14.35 1.36 4.75
C MET A 23 14.92 0.12 5.44
N PRO A 24 14.19 -1.00 5.52
CA PRO A 24 14.75 -2.25 6.02
C PRO A 24 15.98 -2.67 5.21
N GLU A 25 17.01 -3.21 5.87
CA GLU A 25 18.26 -3.62 5.20
C GLU A 25 18.04 -4.71 4.13
N ALA A 26 17.03 -5.55 4.32
CA ALA A 26 16.69 -6.64 3.40
C ALA A 26 15.93 -6.18 2.14
N MET A 27 15.56 -4.89 2.03
CA MET A 27 14.74 -4.35 0.95
C MET A 27 15.62 -3.67 -0.10
N THR A 28 15.37 -3.93 -1.38
CA THR A 28 16.06 -3.19 -2.45
C THR A 28 15.50 -1.77 -2.61
N PHE A 29 16.23 -0.89 -3.29
CA PHE A 29 15.75 0.46 -3.58
C PHE A 29 14.48 0.47 -4.43
N GLU A 30 14.35 -0.46 -5.37
CA GLU A 30 13.17 -0.62 -6.24
C GLU A 30 11.95 -1.05 -5.44
N GLU A 31 12.10 -2.02 -4.54
CA GLU A 31 11.03 -2.46 -3.63
C GLU A 31 10.58 -1.31 -2.72
N ALA A 32 11.55 -0.60 -2.14
CA ALA A 32 11.30 0.55 -1.27
C ALA A 32 10.55 1.68 -2.00
N ALA A 33 10.93 1.97 -3.24
CA ALA A 33 10.27 2.98 -4.06
C ALA A 33 8.82 2.60 -4.43
N ALA A 34 8.53 1.31 -4.61
CA ALA A 34 7.20 0.81 -4.98
C ALA A 34 6.21 0.73 -3.80
N LEU A 35 6.68 0.81 -2.56
CA LEU A 35 5.90 0.47 -1.37
C LEU A 35 5.01 1.62 -0.87
N LEU A 36 5.59 2.80 -0.64
CA LEU A 36 4.99 3.84 0.22
C LEU A 36 3.57 4.25 -0.20
N VAL A 37 3.39 4.75 -1.43
CA VAL A 37 2.09 5.29 -1.86
C VAL A 37 1.02 4.20 -1.89
N ASN A 38 1.37 2.99 -2.34
CA ASN A 38 0.44 1.88 -2.44
C ASN A 38 -0.08 1.45 -1.05
N TYR A 39 0.85 1.25 -0.10
CA TYR A 39 0.51 0.75 1.23
C TYR A 39 -0.09 1.81 2.15
N ILE A 40 0.38 3.05 2.11
CA ILE A 40 -0.20 4.14 2.92
C ILE A 40 -1.66 4.37 2.48
N THR A 41 -1.92 4.42 1.18
CA THR A 41 -3.29 4.59 0.66
C THR A 41 -4.19 3.45 1.09
N ALA A 42 -3.74 2.20 0.92
CA ALA A 42 -4.50 1.03 1.32
C ALA A 42 -4.76 1.00 2.84
N TYR A 43 -3.75 1.34 3.65
CA TYR A 43 -3.87 1.39 5.11
C TYR A 43 -4.91 2.42 5.56
N MET A 44 -4.84 3.66 5.05
CA MET A 44 -5.81 4.71 5.39
C MET A 44 -7.25 4.30 5.05
N VAL A 45 -7.45 3.70 3.87
CA VAL A 45 -8.78 3.24 3.44
C VAL A 45 -9.30 2.09 4.30
N LEU A 46 -8.46 1.11 4.63
CA LEU A 46 -8.90 -0.07 5.38
C LEU A 46 -9.06 0.20 6.88
N PHE A 47 -8.11 0.87 7.52
CA PHE A 47 -8.06 0.99 8.98
C PHE A 47 -8.58 2.32 9.48
N ASP A 48 -8.18 3.44 8.86
CA ASP A 48 -8.56 4.77 9.35
C ASP A 48 -10.00 5.14 8.93
N PHE A 49 -10.36 4.90 7.67
CA PHE A 49 -11.68 5.24 7.13
C PHE A 49 -12.66 4.06 7.18
N GLY A 50 -12.18 2.87 6.79
CA GLY A 50 -12.99 1.66 6.68
C GLY A 50 -13.18 0.90 7.98
N ASN A 51 -12.34 1.17 9.00
CA ASN A 51 -12.38 0.51 10.32
C ASN A 51 -12.54 -1.02 10.18
N LEU A 52 -11.67 -1.63 9.37
CA LEU A 52 -11.63 -3.07 9.11
C LEU A 52 -11.45 -3.84 10.43
N ARG A 53 -12.28 -4.86 10.62
CA ARG A 53 -12.31 -5.70 11.83
C ARG A 53 -12.39 -7.18 11.47
N PRO A 54 -12.08 -8.06 12.44
CA PRO A 54 -12.24 -9.48 12.22
C PRO A 54 -13.65 -9.88 11.77
N GLY A 55 -13.74 -10.83 10.84
CA GLY A 55 -15.02 -11.30 10.29
C GLY A 55 -15.63 -10.42 9.19
N HIS A 56 -15.06 -9.25 8.89
CA HIS A 56 -15.56 -8.40 7.80
C HIS A 56 -15.29 -9.01 6.41
N SER A 57 -16.06 -8.56 5.43
CA SER A 57 -15.80 -8.82 4.01
C SER A 57 -15.36 -7.54 3.30
N VAL A 58 -14.40 -7.65 2.38
CA VAL A 58 -13.83 -6.52 1.62
C VAL A 58 -13.88 -6.84 0.12
N LEU A 59 -14.42 -5.93 -0.68
CA LEU A 59 -14.33 -5.97 -2.15
C LEU A 59 -13.21 -5.03 -2.61
N VAL A 60 -12.16 -5.58 -3.20
CA VAL A 60 -11.01 -4.84 -3.74
C VAL A 60 -11.15 -4.77 -5.25
N HIS A 61 -11.44 -3.57 -5.76
CA HIS A 61 -11.34 -3.31 -7.19
C HIS A 61 -9.89 -3.22 -7.64
N MET A 62 -9.60 -3.73 -8.84
CA MET A 62 -8.25 -3.75 -9.40
C MET A 62 -7.24 -4.42 -8.45
N ALA A 63 -7.61 -5.59 -7.91
CA ALA A 63 -6.84 -6.30 -6.88
C ALA A 63 -5.40 -6.65 -7.30
N ALA A 64 -5.14 -6.76 -8.61
CA ALA A 64 -3.81 -6.97 -9.18
C ALA A 64 -3.04 -5.67 -9.53
N GLY A 65 -3.57 -4.50 -9.15
CA GLY A 65 -2.87 -3.21 -9.21
C GLY A 65 -2.05 -2.95 -7.96
N GLY A 66 -1.25 -1.88 -7.93
CA GLY A 66 -0.37 -1.55 -6.80
C GLY A 66 -1.11 -1.43 -5.45
N VAL A 67 -2.10 -0.53 -5.38
CA VAL A 67 -2.93 -0.35 -4.17
C VAL A 67 -3.77 -1.59 -3.88
N GLY A 68 -4.30 -2.26 -4.91
CA GLY A 68 -5.11 -3.46 -4.76
C GLY A 68 -4.35 -4.60 -4.10
N MET A 69 -3.12 -4.86 -4.54
CA MET A 69 -2.25 -5.87 -3.93
C MET A 69 -1.93 -5.52 -2.48
N ALA A 70 -1.59 -4.26 -2.20
CA ALA A 70 -1.34 -3.78 -0.85
C ALA A 70 -2.57 -3.96 0.06
N ALA A 71 -3.78 -3.63 -0.43
CA ALA A 71 -5.02 -3.82 0.31
C ALA A 71 -5.29 -5.30 0.63
N VAL A 72 -5.09 -6.20 -0.34
CA VAL A 72 -5.23 -7.65 -0.14
C VAL A 72 -4.23 -8.15 0.91
N GLN A 73 -2.98 -7.71 0.85
CA GLN A 73 -1.93 -8.08 1.81
C GLN A 73 -2.26 -7.57 3.22
N LEU A 74 -2.72 -6.33 3.35
CA LEU A 74 -3.15 -5.76 4.63
C LEU A 74 -4.39 -6.45 5.21
N CYS A 75 -5.38 -6.82 4.39
CA CYS A 75 -6.54 -7.57 4.87
C CYS A 75 -6.15 -8.90 5.52
N ARG A 76 -5.08 -9.56 5.05
CA ARG A 76 -4.56 -10.81 5.63
C ARG A 76 -3.93 -10.64 7.02
N THR A 77 -3.66 -9.41 7.46
CA THR A 77 -3.16 -9.12 8.81
C THR A 77 -4.29 -9.09 9.85
N VAL A 78 -5.56 -9.14 9.41
CA VAL A 78 -6.74 -9.14 10.27
C VAL A 78 -7.40 -10.51 10.22
N GLU A 79 -7.75 -11.04 11.37
CA GLU A 79 -8.33 -12.38 11.48
C GLU A 79 -9.69 -12.51 10.77
N ASN A 80 -9.94 -13.64 10.11
CA ASN A 80 -11.25 -13.98 9.55
C ASN A 80 -11.84 -12.96 8.54
N VAL A 81 -11.00 -12.16 7.87
CA VAL A 81 -11.48 -11.27 6.80
C VAL A 81 -11.64 -12.04 5.49
N THR A 82 -12.80 -11.88 4.84
CA THR A 82 -13.04 -12.42 3.49
C THR A 82 -12.76 -11.37 2.44
N VAL A 83 -11.91 -11.67 1.45
CA VAL A 83 -11.53 -10.72 0.40
C VAL A 83 -12.07 -11.18 -0.96
N PHE A 84 -12.84 -10.32 -1.61
CA PHE A 84 -13.26 -10.45 -3.01
C PHE A 84 -12.45 -9.48 -3.86
N GLY A 85 -11.98 -9.91 -5.04
CA GLY A 85 -11.16 -9.09 -5.92
C GLY A 85 -11.73 -9.02 -7.33
N THR A 86 -11.65 -7.85 -7.97
CA THR A 86 -11.80 -7.74 -9.43
C THR A 86 -10.47 -7.40 -10.08
N ALA A 87 -10.17 -7.99 -11.22
CA ALA A 87 -9.00 -7.66 -12.04
C ALA A 87 -9.32 -7.87 -13.52
N SER A 88 -8.49 -7.31 -14.40
CA SER A 88 -8.58 -7.58 -15.84
C SER A 88 -8.29 -9.05 -16.12
N ALA A 89 -8.84 -9.60 -17.20
CA ALA A 89 -8.67 -11.01 -17.56
C ALA A 89 -7.21 -11.49 -17.56
N SER A 90 -6.26 -10.66 -18.01
CA SER A 90 -4.82 -10.99 -18.05
C SER A 90 -4.09 -10.89 -16.70
N LYS A 91 -4.78 -10.45 -15.63
CA LYS A 91 -4.19 -10.15 -14.32
C LYS A 91 -4.99 -10.74 -13.15
N HIS A 92 -5.94 -11.64 -13.41
CA HIS A 92 -6.69 -12.34 -12.37
C HIS A 92 -6.26 -13.80 -12.30
#